data_AF-A0AAD4YQF0-F1
#
_entry.id   AF-A0AAD4YQF0-F1
#
_cell.length_a   1.000
_cell.length_b   1.000
_cell.length_c   1.000
_cell.angle_alpha   90.00
_cell.angle_beta   90.00
_cell.angle_gamma   90.00
#
_symmetry.space_group_name_H-M   'P 1'
#
loop_
_entity.id
_entity.type
_entity.pdbx_description
1 polymer ?
#
loop_
_entity_poly.entity_id
_entity_poly.type
_entity_poly.pdbx_seq_one_letter_code
_entity_poly.pdbx_strand_id
1 'polypeptide(L)'
;MTYNYTLFSTTLPPHCDHVLTANNDAAPATGASSILLTPALPLDKVLLVPSLSSNLLSVPQVTEQLNCIVLMYPSFVLLQDIQTWEIFGRGTKKGGLYYVDDVATSRVLRAGSAETSQHR
;
A
#
# COMPACT_ATOMS: atom_id res chain seq x y z
N MET A 1 -3.06 6.75 -0.21
CA MET A 1 -3.06 8.18 -0.62
C MET A 1 -1.64 8.62 -0.88
N THR A 2 -1.44 9.54 -1.82
CA THR A 2 -0.12 10.05 -2.20
C THR A 2 -0.23 11.50 -2.62
N TYR A 3 0.83 12.26 -2.40
CA TYR A 3 0.98 13.63 -2.91
C TYR A 3 1.71 13.63 -4.27
N ASN A 4 2.34 12.52 -4.62
CA ASN A 4 3.19 12.42 -5.80
C ASN A 4 2.38 12.11 -7.06
N TYR A 5 2.23 13.12 -7.92
CA TYR A 5 1.55 13.02 -9.22
C TYR A 5 2.31 12.14 -10.23
N THR A 6 3.62 11.94 -10.09
CA THR A 6 4.40 11.17 -11.05
C THR A 6 4.08 9.67 -11.03
N LEU A 7 3.43 9.20 -9.96
CA LEU A 7 2.96 7.82 -9.84
C LEU A 7 1.70 7.56 -10.70
N PHE A 8 1.08 8.58 -11.28
CA PHE A 8 -0.18 8.51 -12.00
C PHE A 8 0.10 8.68 -13.50
N SER A 9 0.01 7.58 -14.26
CA SER A 9 0.06 7.67 -15.73
C SER A 9 -1.27 8.16 -16.32
N THR A 10 -2.38 7.80 -15.67
CA THR A 10 -3.73 8.24 -16.01
C THR A 10 -4.48 8.58 -14.71
N THR A 11 -5.00 9.80 -14.62
CA THR A 11 -5.80 10.25 -13.49
C THR A 11 -7.28 10.02 -13.77
N LEU A 12 -7.96 9.33 -12.86
CA LEU A 12 -9.41 9.23 -12.83
C LEU A 12 -9.97 10.22 -11.81
N PRO A 13 -11.26 10.60 -11.91
CA PRO A 13 -11.93 11.32 -10.85
C PRO A 13 -11.78 10.60 -9.51
N PRO A 14 -11.56 11.31 -8.40
CA PRO A 14 -11.47 10.70 -7.10
C PRO A 14 -12.84 10.12 -6.71
N HIS A 15 -12.85 9.04 -5.93
CA HIS A 15 -14.10 8.48 -5.40
C HIS A 15 -14.60 9.22 -4.15
N CYS A 16 -13.85 10.23 -3.69
CA CYS A 16 -14.12 11.05 -2.53
C CYS A 16 -13.42 12.39 -2.75
N ASP A 17 -14.13 13.50 -2.61
CA ASP A 17 -13.58 14.84 -2.92
C ASP A 17 -12.62 15.35 -1.83
N HIS A 18 -12.82 14.92 -0.58
CA HIS A 18 -12.04 15.36 0.57
C HIS A 18 -11.78 14.21 1.55
N VAL A 19 -10.55 14.13 2.05
CA VAL A 19 -10.18 13.21 3.11
C VAL A 19 -10.02 13.97 4.43
N LEU A 20 -10.63 13.46 5.49
CA LEU A 20 -10.40 13.97 6.84
C LEU A 20 -9.08 13.44 7.39
N THR A 21 -8.19 14.33 7.79
CA THR A 21 -6.89 14.00 8.37
C THR A 21 -6.96 13.97 9.90
N ALA A 22 -5.96 13.36 10.54
CA ALA A 22 -5.93 13.17 12.00
C ALA A 22 -5.89 14.47 12.82
N ASN A 23 -5.49 15.59 12.19
CA ASN A 23 -5.56 16.94 12.77
C ASN A 23 -6.94 17.60 12.58
N ASN A 24 -7.96 16.84 12.15
CA ASN A 24 -9.32 17.30 11.88
C ASN A 24 -9.41 18.36 10.76
N ASP A 25 -8.44 18.34 9.84
CA ASP A 25 -8.45 19.15 8.62
C ASP A 25 -9.02 18.34 7.44
N ALA A 26 -9.51 19.03 6.42
CA ALA A 26 -10.06 18.43 5.21
C ALA A 26 -9.07 18.61 4.05
N ALA A 27 -8.45 17.52 3.62
CA ALA A 27 -7.49 17.52 2.53
C ALA A 27 -8.20 17.20 1.20
N PRO A 28 -8.11 18.07 0.16
CA PRO A 28 -8.77 17.81 -1.12
C PRO A 28 -8.09 16.66 -1.88
N ALA A 29 -8.88 15.71 -2.34
CA ALA A 29 -8.42 14.69 -3.28
C ALA A 29 -8.69 15.18 -4.71
N THR A 30 -7.65 15.19 -5.54
CA THR A 30 -7.71 15.76 -6.90
C THR A 30 -7.74 14.70 -7.99
N GLY A 31 -7.61 13.43 -7.62
CA GLY A 31 -7.67 12.32 -8.55
C GLY A 31 -7.53 10.97 -7.86
N ALA A 32 -7.72 9.90 -8.61
CA ALA A 32 -7.47 8.53 -8.19
C ALA A 32 -6.80 7.73 -9.30
N SER A 33 -5.98 6.75 -8.93
CA SER A 33 -5.41 5.79 -9.88
C SER A 33 -4.89 4.54 -9.15
N SER A 34 -4.58 3.52 -9.93
CA SER A 34 -3.82 2.37 -9.47
C SER A 34 -2.34 2.67 -9.64
N ILE A 35 -1.55 2.47 -8.58
CA ILE A 35 -0.13 2.78 -8.58
C ILE A 35 0.69 1.57 -8.11
N LEU A 36 1.94 1.52 -8.54
CA LEU A 36 2.94 0.60 -8.00
C LEU A 36 3.87 1.40 -7.08
N LEU A 37 3.59 1.38 -5.77
CA LEU A 37 4.40 2.16 -4.82
C LEU A 37 5.80 1.55 -4.67
N THR A 38 5.86 0.22 -4.68
CA THR A 38 7.07 -0.59 -4.87
C THR A 38 6.67 -1.83 -5.68
N PRO A 39 7.61 -2.59 -6.28
CA PRO A 39 7.28 -3.81 -7.01
C PRO A 39 6.47 -4.84 -6.21
N ALA A 40 6.54 -4.80 -4.87
CA ALA A 40 5.81 -5.67 -3.96
C ALA A 40 4.53 -5.05 -3.36
N LEU A 41 4.25 -3.77 -3.65
CA LEU A 41 3.09 -3.02 -3.16
C LEU A 41 2.29 -2.39 -4.32
N PRO A 42 1.62 -3.21 -5.16
CA PRO A 42 0.58 -2.70 -6.04
C PRO A 42 -0.61 -2.23 -5.20
N LEU A 43 -1.12 -1.03 -5.50
CA LEU A 43 -2.26 -0.45 -4.79
C LEU A 43 -3.27 0.15 -5.77
N ASP A 44 -4.52 -0.29 -5.68
CA ASP A 44 -5.63 0.25 -6.49
C ASP A 44 -6.39 1.36 -5.77
N LYS A 45 -7.02 2.26 -6.53
CA LYS A 45 -7.87 3.34 -5.99
C LYS A 45 -7.14 4.28 -5.04
N VAL A 46 -5.85 4.51 -5.30
CA VAL A 46 -5.05 5.45 -4.53
C VAL A 46 -5.46 6.88 -4.87
N LEU A 47 -5.90 7.62 -3.86
CA LEU A 47 -6.20 9.05 -3.97
C LEU A 47 -4.92 9.89 -4.10
N LEU A 48 -4.92 10.81 -5.05
CA LEU A 48 -3.97 11.92 -5.15
C LEU A 48 -4.46 13.06 -4.24
N VAL A 49 -3.67 13.37 -3.22
CA VAL A 49 -3.97 14.39 -2.21
C VAL A 49 -2.74 15.30 -2.09
N PRO A 50 -2.65 16.38 -2.88
CA PRO A 50 -1.43 17.20 -2.99
C PRO A 50 -0.99 17.89 -1.70
N SER A 51 -1.89 18.07 -0.74
CA SER A 51 -1.59 18.70 0.55
C SER A 51 -0.84 17.79 1.54
N LEU A 52 -0.71 16.49 1.25
CA LEU A 52 0.03 15.56 2.10
C LEU A 52 1.54 15.79 1.98
N SER A 53 2.26 15.59 3.08
CA SER A 53 3.73 15.61 3.11
C SER A 53 4.37 14.22 3.01
N SER A 54 3.56 13.16 2.94
CA SER A 54 4.00 11.77 2.89
C SER A 54 2.92 10.89 2.25
N ASN A 55 3.35 9.76 1.69
CA ASN A 55 2.42 8.74 1.22
C ASN A 55 1.80 8.04 2.43
N LEU A 56 0.48 7.87 2.41
CA LEU A 56 -0.25 7.24 3.49
C LEU A 56 -0.88 5.95 2.97
N LEU A 57 -0.56 4.85 3.66
CA LEU A 57 -1.15 3.55 3.41
C LEU A 57 -2.39 3.38 4.29
N SER A 58 -3.53 3.06 3.67
CA SER A 58 -4.71 2.65 4.40
C SER A 58 -4.54 1.20 4.83
N VAL A 59 -4.69 0.91 6.13
CA VAL A 59 -4.57 -0.46 6.66
C VAL A 59 -5.60 -1.39 5.99
N PRO A 60 -6.91 -1.08 5.96
CA PRO A 60 -7.89 -1.92 5.27
C PRO A 60 -7.53 -2.21 3.81
N GLN A 61 -7.11 -1.18 3.08
CA GLN A 61 -6.72 -1.32 1.66
C GLN A 61 -5.53 -2.27 1.50
N VAL A 62 -4.48 -2.08 2.30
CA VAL A 62 -3.26 -2.91 2.23
C VAL A 62 -3.58 -4.35 2.61
N THR A 63 -4.34 -4.58 3.68
CA THR A 63 -4.69 -5.93 4.15
C THR A 63 -5.54 -6.68 3.13
N GLU A 64 -6.51 -6.00 2.51
CA GLU A 64 -7.40 -6.60 1.50
C GLU A 64 -6.66 -6.89 0.19
N GLN A 65 -5.95 -5.91 -0.36
CA GLN A 65 -5.33 -6.05 -1.69
C GLN A 65 -4.11 -6.98 -1.68
N LEU A 66 -3.37 -7.04 -0.57
CA LEU A 66 -2.21 -7.91 -0.46
C LEU A 66 -2.52 -9.25 0.18
N ASN A 67 -3.76 -9.48 0.65
CA ASN A 67 -4.14 -10.64 1.43
C ASN A 67 -3.18 -10.87 2.61
N CYS A 68 -2.99 -9.82 3.41
CA CYS A 68 -2.00 -9.78 4.49
C CYS A 68 -2.60 -9.33 5.82
N ILE A 69 -1.88 -9.60 6.90
CA ILE A 69 -2.12 -9.05 8.24
C ILE A 69 -1.10 -7.95 8.51
N VAL A 70 -1.56 -6.87 9.13
CA VAL A 70 -0.69 -5.82 9.69
C VAL A 70 -0.56 -6.06 11.19
N LEU A 71 0.63 -6.48 11.64
CA LEU A 71 0.93 -6.61 13.06
C LEU A 71 1.54 -5.30 13.57
N MET A 72 0.86 -4.62 14.49
CA MET A 72 1.30 -3.33 15.03
C MET A 72 1.91 -3.49 16.42
N TYR A 73 3.20 -3.19 16.52
CA TYR A 73 3.96 -3.17 17.77
C TYR A 73 4.27 -1.73 18.19
N PRO A 74 4.63 -1.45 19.46
CA PRO A 74 4.89 -0.08 19.92
C PRO A 74 5.93 0.70 19.11
N SER A 75 6.92 0.02 18.52
CA SER A 75 8.04 0.63 17.80
C SER A 75 8.16 0.24 16.32
N PHE A 76 7.37 -0.74 15.85
CA PHE A 76 7.42 -1.19 14.45
C PHE A 76 6.09 -1.82 14.01
N VAL A 77 5.94 -2.02 12.71
CA VAL A 77 4.85 -2.79 12.10
C VAL A 77 5.43 -3.89 11.22
N LEU A 78 4.71 -5.00 11.08
CA LEU A 78 5.03 -6.07 10.15
C LEU A 78 3.85 -6.28 9.20
N LEU A 79 4.16 -6.52 7.94
CA LEU A 79 3.22 -7.01 6.92
C LEU A 79 3.49 -8.51 6.74
N GLN A 80 2.51 -9.33 7.08
CA GLN A 80 2.61 -10.79 7.04
C GLN A 80 1.60 -11.35 6.05
N ASP A 81 2.08 -12.16 5.10
CA ASP A 81 1.21 -12.87 4.15
C ASP A 81 0.36 -13.90 4.88
N ILE A 82 -0.96 -13.92 4.64
CA ILE A 82 -1.88 -14.83 5.33
C ILE A 82 -1.67 -16.30 4.92
N GLN A 83 -1.28 -16.55 3.67
CA GLN A 83 -1.16 -17.90 3.13
C GLN A 83 0.17 -18.53 3.55
N THR A 84 1.27 -17.79 3.40
CA THR A 84 2.62 -18.33 3.64
C THR A 84 3.12 -18.07 5.06
N TRP A 85 2.46 -17.16 5.80
CA TRP A 85 2.91 -16.66 7.11
C TRP A 85 4.26 -15.94 7.06
N GLU A 86 4.81 -15.68 5.86
CA GLU A 86 6.07 -14.98 5.70
C GLU A 86 5.87 -13.48 5.94
N ILE A 87 6.80 -12.88 6.69
CA ILE A 87 6.89 -11.43 6.82
C ILE A 87 7.52 -10.91 5.53
N PHE A 88 6.76 -10.16 4.75
CA PHE A 88 7.24 -9.57 3.51
C PHE A 88 7.44 -8.07 3.60
N GLY A 89 7.04 -7.43 4.70
CA GLY A 89 7.29 -6.01 4.91
C GLY A 89 7.49 -5.65 6.36
N ARG A 90 8.32 -4.64 6.61
CA ARG A 90 8.56 -4.08 7.94
C ARG A 90 8.53 -2.57 7.87
N GLY A 91 7.92 -1.95 8.87
CA GLY A 91 8.01 -0.51 9.07
C GLY A 91 8.45 -0.13 10.47
N THR A 92 9.18 0.97 10.61
CA THR A 92 9.65 1.49 11.90
C THR A 92 8.86 2.72 12.30
N LYS A 93 8.56 2.85 13.60
CA LYS A 93 7.93 4.05 14.14
C LYS A 93 8.93 5.21 14.20
N LYS A 94 8.59 6.33 13.59
CA LYS A 94 9.36 7.58 13.62
C LYS A 94 8.37 8.75 13.73
N GLY A 95 8.58 9.67 14.67
CA GLY A 95 7.72 10.87 14.79
C GLY A 95 6.23 10.58 14.97
N GLY A 96 5.85 9.46 15.60
CA GLY A 96 4.44 9.09 15.81
C GLY A 96 3.77 8.33 14.65
N LEU A 97 4.46 8.15 13.51
CA LEU A 97 3.99 7.40 12.35
C LEU A 97 4.82 6.13 12.15
N TYR A 98 4.27 5.16 11.42
CA TYR A 98 5.01 3.98 10.97
C TYR A 98 5.39 4.14 9.50
N TYR A 99 6.69 4.07 9.22
CA TYR A 99 7.24 4.15 7.87
C TYR A 99 7.64 2.77 7.41
N VAL A 100 7.11 2.30 6.29
CA VAL A 100 7.51 1.03 5.68
C VAL A 100 8.92 1.20 5.11
N ASP A 101 9.90 0.56 5.74
CA ASP A 101 11.32 0.73 5.41
C ASP A 101 11.83 -0.42 4.51
N ASP A 102 11.19 -1.59 4.55
CA ASP A 102 11.59 -2.78 3.79
C ASP A 102 10.34 -3.54 3.30
N VAL A 103 10.34 -3.92 2.02
CA VAL A 103 9.31 -4.79 1.43
C VAL A 103 9.98 -5.75 0.47
N ALA A 104 9.94 -7.04 0.80
CA ALA A 104 10.51 -8.10 0.00
C ALA A 104 9.73 -8.30 -1.31
N THR A 105 10.48 -8.34 -2.42
CA THR A 105 9.95 -8.59 -3.77
C THR A 105 9.56 -10.06 -4.04
N SER A 106 9.74 -10.96 -3.06
CA SER A 106 9.56 -12.41 -3.23
C SER A 106 8.15 -12.81 -3.71
N ARG A 107 7.15 -11.93 -3.55
CA ARG A 107 5.79 -12.12 -4.09
C ARG A 107 5.71 -12.06 -5.62
N VAL A 108 6.60 -11.33 -6.30
CA VAL A 108 6.59 -11.18 -7.77
C VAL A 108 7.05 -12.47 -8.47
N LEU A 109 7.94 -13.24 -7.86
CA LEU A 109 8.51 -14.44 -8.46
C LEU A 109 7.57 -15.67 -8.42
N ARG A 110 6.57 -15.67 -7.52
CA ARG A 110 5.66 -16.82 -7.34
C ARG A 110 4.46 -16.84 -8.29
N ALA A 111 4.13 -15.71 -8.94
CA ALA A 111 3.02 -15.65 -9.89
C ALA A 111 3.31 -16.34 -11.25
N GLY A 112 4.56 -16.78 -11.49
CA GLY A 112 5.01 -17.32 -12.78
C GLY A 112 5.20 -18.84 -12.86
N SER A 113 4.85 -19.63 -11.84
CA SER A 113 5.16 -21.07 -11.81
C SER A 113 3.94 -21.96 -11.53
N ALA A 114 2.87 -21.78 -12.31
CA ALA A 114 1.75 -22.72 -12.33
C ALA A 114 1.21 -22.91 -13.76
N GLU A 115 2.01 -23.54 -14.61
CA GLU A 115 1.51 -24.32 -15.75
C GLU A 115 2.03 -25.76 -15.65
N THR A 116 1.19 -26.57 -15.00
CA THR A 116 0.88 -27.98 -15.29
C THR A 116 2.00 -28.90 -15.79
N SER A 117 2.56 -29.67 -14.85
CA SER A 117 2.88 -31.09 -15.10
C SER A 117 1.61 -31.93 -14.87
N GLN A 118 1.03 -32.48 -15.93
CA GLN A 118 0.16 -33.66 -15.90
C GLN A 118 0.53 -34.56 -17.09
N HIS A 119 1.19 -35.70 -16.86
CA HIS A 119 0.59 -37.03 -16.64
C HIS A 119 0.25 -37.78 -17.95
N ARG A 120 1.25 -38.46 -18.54
CA ARG A 120 1.28 -39.89 -18.93
C ARG A 120 2.37 -40.17 -19.96
#